data_AF-A0A1B7WNU4-F1
#
_entry.id   AF-A0A1B7WNU4-F1
#
_cell.length_a   1.000
_cell.length_b   1.000
_cell.length_c   1.000
_cell.angle_alpha   90.00
_cell.angle_beta   90.00
_cell.angle_gamma   90.00
#
_symmetry.space_group_name_H-M   'P 1'
#
loop_
_entity.id
_entity.type
_entity.pdbx_description
1 polymer ?
#
loop_
_entity_poly.entity_id
_entity_poly.type
_entity_poly.pdbx_seq_one_letter_code
_entity_poly.pdbx_strand_id
1 'polypeptide(L)' 'KGLLEDSPSLRPYWDEIFIECYISALTTLRENSDYQSFSFPDDCPFPQEIDQILQQTSWRK' A
#
# COMPACT_ATOMS: atom_id res chain seq x y z
N LYS A 1 5.14 -17.58 -12.89
CA LYS A 1 3.77 -17.73 -12.35
C LYS A 1 3.54 -16.54 -11.44
N GLY A 2 2.60 -15.68 -11.79
CA GLY A 2 2.32 -14.44 -11.06
C GLY A 2 1.41 -14.67 -9.86
N LEU A 3 1.60 -13.90 -8.79
CA LEU A 3 0.82 -13.99 -7.55
C LEU A 3 -0.71 -14.08 -7.79
N LEU A 4 -1.23 -13.29 -8.73
CA LEU A 4 -2.66 -13.22 -9.05
C LEU A 4 -3.13 -14.30 -10.03
N GLU A 5 -2.21 -14.94 -10.76
CA GLU A 5 -2.52 -16.14 -11.55
C GLU A 5 -2.67 -17.35 -10.63
N ASP A 6 -1.84 -17.42 -9.59
CA ASP A 6 -1.88 -18.49 -8.60
C ASP A 6 -3.03 -18.32 -7.60
N SER A 7 -3.43 -17.07 -7.32
CA SER A 7 -4.47 -16.75 -6.34
C SER A 7 -5.38 -15.60 -6.84
N PRO A 8 -6.31 -15.88 -7.77
CA PRO A 8 -7.18 -14.85 -8.36
C PRO A 8 -8.12 -14.19 -7.33
N SER A 9 -8.43 -14.88 -6.22
CA SER A 9 -9.23 -14.32 -5.12
C SER A 9 -8.56 -13.16 -4.38
N LEU A 10 -7.26 -12.94 -4.57
CA LEU A 10 -6.55 -11.81 -3.96
C LEU A 10 -6.92 -10.47 -4.61
N ARG A 11 -7.44 -10.46 -5.85
CA ARG A 11 -7.84 -9.23 -6.54
C ARG A 11 -8.95 -8.47 -5.78
N PRO A 12 -10.14 -9.06 -5.53
CA PRO A 12 -11.19 -8.36 -4.78
C PRO A 12 -10.79 -8.08 -3.34
N TYR A 13 -10.04 -9.00 -2.70
CA TYR A 13 -9.56 -8.78 -1.33
C TYR A 13 -8.69 -7.53 -1.23
N TRP A 14 -7.79 -7.32 -2.19
CA TRP A 14 -6.95 -6.12 -2.23
C TRP A 14 -7.78 -4.84 -2.31
N ASP A 15 -8.74 -4.77 -3.23
CA ASP A 15 -9.58 -3.58 -3.44
C ASP A 15 -10.38 -3.24 -2.17
N GLU A 16 -10.78 -4.26 -1.40
CA GLU A 16 -11.51 -4.09 -0.15
C GLU A 16 -10.62 -3.56 0.99
N ILE A 17 -9.39 -4.07 1.12
CA ILE A 17 -8.59 -3.86 2.35
C ILE A 17 -7.40 -2.91 2.20
N PHE A 18 -6.94 -2.61 0.98
CA PHE A 18 -5.68 -1.89 0.76
C PHE A 18 -5.66 -0.50 1.40
N ILE A 19 -6.71 0.29 1.20
CA ILE A 19 -6.80 1.66 1.73
C ILE A 19 -6.87 1.65 3.25
N GLU A 20 -7.64 0.74 3.84
CA GLU A 20 -7.73 0.59 5.29
C GLU A 20 -6.37 0.21 5.89
N CYS A 21 -5.64 -0.71 5.25
CA CYS A 21 -4.28 -1.07 5.65
C CYS A 21 -3.32 0.13 5.58
N TYR A 22 -3.39 0.94 4.53
CA TYR A 22 -2.57 2.14 4.40
C TYR A 22 -2.85 3.15 5.51
N ILE A 23 -4.13 3.46 5.78
CA ILE A 23 -4.54 4.41 6.83
C ILE A 23 -4.10 3.92 8.21
N SER A 24 -4.24 2.62 8.48
CA SER A 24 -3.80 2.00 9.75
C SER A 24 -2.29 2.13 9.95
N ALA A 25 -1.51 1.82 8.90
CA ALA A 25 -0.05 1.97 8.92
C ALA A 25 0.37 3.43 9.11
N LEU A 26 -0.27 4.37 8.38
CA LEU A 26 -0.02 5.80 8.48
C LEU A 26 -0.31 6.33 9.90
N THR A 27 -1.41 5.90 10.51
CA THR A 27 -1.78 6.27 11.88
C THR A 27 -0.71 5.80 12.87
N THR A 28 -0.32 4.52 12.76
CA THR A 28 0.73 3.93 13.61
C THR A 28 2.06 4.68 13.50
N LEU A 29 2.45 5.07 12.28
CA LEU A 29 3.68 5.83 12.05
C LEU A 29 3.60 7.24 12.63
N ARG A 30 2.45 7.91 12.51
CA ARG A 30 2.24 9.25 13.09
C ARG A 30 2.26 9.26 14.62
N GLU A 31 1.80 8.18 15.25
CA GLU A 31 1.84 8.02 16.71
C GLU A 31 3.24 7.67 17.24
N ASN A 32 4.10 7.11 16.40
CA ASN A 32 5.45 6.71 16.78
C ASN A 32 6.40 7.91 16.87
N SER A 33 7.02 8.12 18.05
CA SER A 33 7.98 9.21 18.30
C SER A 33 9.18 9.22 17.36
N ASP A 34 9.63 8.05 16.90
CA ASP A 34 10.78 7.92 16.02
C ASP A 34 10.52 8.50 14.62
N TYR A 35 9.24 8.65 14.26
CA TYR A 35 8.80 9.07 12.92
C TYR A 35 8.19 10.48 12.88
N GLN A 36 8.12 11.21 14.00
CA GLN A 36 7.53 12.56 14.04
C GLN A 36 8.26 13.62 13.20
N SER A 37 9.53 13.38 12.86
CA SER A 37 10.32 14.26 11.99
C SER A 37 9.99 14.08 10.50
N PHE A 38 9.24 13.05 10.14
CA PHE A 38 8.85 12.77 8.75
C PHE A 38 7.47 13.34 8.45
N SER A 39 7.36 13.99 7.29
CA SER A 39 6.06 14.40 6.75
C SER A 39 5.47 13.26 5.93
N PHE A 40 4.34 12.73 6.39
CA PHE A 40 3.59 11.70 5.67
C PHE A 40 2.39 12.31 4.95
N PRO A 41 2.13 11.91 3.69
CA PRO A 41 1.00 12.43 2.93
C PRO A 41 -0.32 12.00 3.56
N ASP A 42 -1.32 12.87 3.50
CA ASP A 42 -2.68 12.57 3.97
C ASP A 42 -3.40 11.57 3.04
N ASP A 43 -3.15 11.70 1.73
CA ASP A 43 -3.66 10.78 0.72
C ASP A 43 -2.62 9.68 0.40
N CYS A 44 -3.11 8.49 0.05
CA CYS A 44 -2.25 7.39 -0.38
C CYS A 44 -1.56 7.75 -1.72
N PRO A 45 -0.22 7.81 -1.77
CA PRO A 45 0.51 8.20 -2.98
C PRO A 45 0.68 7.02 -3.96
N PHE A 46 0.24 5.82 -3.59
CA PHE A 46 0.43 4.62 -4.38
C PHE A 46 -0.79 4.35 -5.29
N PRO A 47 -0.57 3.76 -6.48
CA PRO A 47 -1.68 3.27 -7.29
C PRO A 47 -2.53 2.26 -6.52
N GLN A 48 -3.86 2.37 -6.64
CA GLN A 48 -4.76 1.42 -6.00
C GLN A 48 -4.89 0.12 -6.80
N GLU A 49 -4.60 0.15 -8.10
CA GLU A 49 -4.61 -1.03 -8.95
C GLU A 49 -3.46 -1.98 -8.59
N ILE A 50 -3.82 -3.18 -8.12
CA ILE A 50 -2.86 -4.21 -7.69
C ILE A 50 -1.85 -4.58 -8.79
N ASP A 51 -2.27 -4.61 -10.06
CA ASP A 51 -1.39 -4.96 -11.17
C ASP A 51 -0.29 -3.89 -11.34
N GLN A 52 -0.59 -2.62 -11.12
CA GLN A 52 0.41 -1.54 -11.18
C GLN A 52 1.41 -1.65 -10.03
N ILE A 53 0.94 -2.03 -8.83
CA ILE A 53 1.81 -2.23 -7.67
C ILE A 53 2.76 -3.40 -7.89
N LEU A 54 2.23 -4.54 -8.34
CA LEU A 54 3.04 -5.75 -8.52
C LEU A 54 4.02 -5.67 -9.70
N GLN A 55 3.77 -4.79 -10.66
CA GLN A 55 4.64 -4.57 -11.82
C GLN A 55 5.72 -3.50 -11.59
N GLN A 56 5.62 -2.69 -10.53
CA GLN A 56 6.69 -1.74 -10.19
C GLN A 56 7.90 -2.45 -9.58
N THR A 57 9.03 -2.38 -10.29
CA THR A 57 10.33 -2.91 -9.85
C THR A 57 11.19 -1.87 -9.14
N SER A 58 10.81 -0.58 -9.18
CA SER A 58 11.51 0.52 -8.53
C SER A 58 10.54 1.58 -8.01
N TRP A 59 10.57 1.80 -6.70
CA TRP A 59 9.73 2.78 -5.99
C TRP A 59 10.44 4.11 -5.72
N ARG A 60 11.65 4.28 -6.28
CA ARG A 60 12.42 5.53 -6.27
C ARG A 60 12.74 5.91 -7.73
N LYS A 61 12.75 7.21 -8.02
CA LYS A 61 13.58 7.74 -9.11
C LYS A 61 15.01 7.94 -8.61
#